data_AF-A0A4Z0MVJ8-F1
#
_entry.id   AF-A0A4Z0MVJ8-F1
#
_cell.length_a   1.000
_cell.length_b   1.000
_cell.length_c   1.000
_cell.angle_alpha   90.00
_cell.angle_beta   90.00
_cell.angle_gamma   90.00
#
_symmetry.space_group_name_H-M   'P 1'
#
loop_
_entity.id
_entity.type
_entity.pdbx_description
1 polymer ?
#
loop_
_entity_poly.entity_id
_entity_poly.type
_entity_poly.pdbx_seq_one_letter_code
_entity_poly.pdbx_strand_id
1 'polypeptide(L)'
;PAQYHHVVKMVELGKYDNHLLEDYTEEEFKQMDSFIVHDRDMTFSYAAVKQLEGKYLVQNRVTGEIYESAQFLYILVAACLFSNYPRETRLDYVKRFYDAVSTFKISRPLSLIPLSEPTSASR
;
A
#
# COMPACT_ATOMS: atom_id res chain seq x y z
N PRO A 1 6.35 5.31 11.71
CA PRO A 1 7.01 4.03 12.06
C PRO A 1 7.64 3.46 10.78
N ALA A 2 8.74 2.71 10.88
CA ALA A 2 9.36 2.13 9.67
C ALA A 2 8.36 1.22 8.96
N GLN A 3 8.32 1.30 7.62
CA GLN A 3 7.36 0.57 6.79
C GLN A 3 7.36 -0.93 7.08
N TYR A 4 8.53 -1.54 7.28
CA TYR A 4 8.65 -2.98 7.54
C TYR A 4 7.89 -3.41 8.82
N HIS A 5 8.06 -2.71 9.93
CA HIS A 5 7.34 -3.03 11.17
C HIS A 5 5.83 -2.88 11.03
N HIS A 6 5.39 -1.92 10.22
CA HIS A 6 3.98 -1.75 9.91
C HIS A 6 3.44 -2.96 9.14
N VAL A 7 4.13 -3.39 8.08
CA VAL A 7 3.74 -4.56 7.28
C VAL A 7 3.70 -5.83 8.14
N VAL A 8 4.73 -6.09 8.96
CA VAL A 8 4.75 -7.25 9.86
C VAL A 8 3.53 -7.26 10.79
N LYS A 9 3.24 -6.13 11.46
CA LYS A 9 2.08 -6.02 12.34
C LYS A 9 0.77 -6.29 11.60
N MET A 10 0.61 -5.77 10.38
CA MET A 10 -0.62 -5.96 9.59
C MET A 10 -0.78 -7.39 9.09
N VAL A 11 0.32 -8.06 8.76
CA VAL A 11 0.31 -9.48 8.41
C VAL A 11 -0.08 -10.34 9.63
N GLU A 12 0.49 -10.07 10.81
CA GLU A 12 0.11 -10.75 12.06
C GLU A 12 -1.36 -10.54 12.43
N LEU A 13 -1.92 -9.36 12.15
CA LEU A 13 -3.34 -9.06 12.33
C LEU A 13 -4.24 -9.66 11.25
N GLY A 14 -3.68 -10.37 10.26
CA GLY A 14 -4.40 -10.97 9.13
C GLY A 14 -5.03 -9.94 8.19
N LYS A 15 -4.49 -8.71 8.17
CA LYS A 15 -4.98 -7.59 7.36
C LYS A 15 -4.24 -7.46 6.03
N TYR A 16 -2.96 -7.80 6.02
CA TYR A 16 -2.17 -7.92 4.80
C TYR A 16 -1.86 -9.38 4.49
N ASP A 17 -1.58 -9.66 3.21
CA ASP A 17 -1.19 -10.99 2.78
C ASP A 17 0.28 -11.28 3.13
N ASN A 18 0.57 -12.53 3.49
CA ASN A 18 1.89 -13.02 3.89
C ASN A 18 2.91 -12.89 2.74
N HIS A 19 2.44 -12.96 1.49
CA HIS A 19 3.32 -12.91 0.32
C HIS A 19 4.17 -11.62 0.29
N LEU A 20 3.71 -10.52 0.89
CA LEU A 20 4.50 -9.28 0.99
C LEU A 20 5.82 -9.48 1.76
N LEU A 21 5.83 -10.32 2.79
CA LEU A 21 7.02 -10.65 3.57
C LEU A 21 7.85 -11.78 2.95
N GLU A 22 7.26 -12.60 2.08
CA GLU A 22 7.95 -13.67 1.35
C GLU A 22 8.65 -13.13 0.09
N ASP A 23 8.03 -12.18 -0.60
CA ASP A 23 8.49 -11.63 -1.88
C ASP A 23 9.59 -10.58 -1.71
N TYR A 24 9.59 -9.84 -0.59
CA TYR A 24 10.45 -8.70 -0.33
C TYR A 24 11.24 -8.84 0.98
N THR A 25 12.53 -8.52 0.94
CA THR A 25 13.36 -8.52 2.15
C THR A 25 13.22 -7.22 2.94
N GLU A 26 13.66 -7.21 4.20
CA GLU A 26 13.67 -6.00 5.03
C GLU A 26 14.44 -4.84 4.38
N GLU A 27 15.54 -5.13 3.69
CA GLU A 27 16.34 -4.13 2.97
C GLU A 27 15.55 -3.51 1.80
N GLU A 28 14.75 -4.31 1.11
CA GLU A 28 13.90 -3.82 0.02
C GLU A 28 12.74 -2.98 0.56
N PHE A 29 12.18 -3.36 1.72
CA PHE A 29 11.23 -2.50 2.43
C PHE A 29 11.86 -1.17 2.86
N LYS A 30 13.11 -1.16 3.34
CA LYS A 30 13.83 0.09 3.64
C LYS A 30 14.04 0.95 2.39
N GLN A 31 14.32 0.33 1.24
CA GLN A 31 14.40 1.06 -0.03
C GLN A 31 13.04 1.63 -0.43
N MET A 32 11.96 0.85 -0.32
CA MET A 32 10.61 1.34 -0.59
C MET A 32 10.20 2.49 0.33
N ASP A 33 10.56 2.43 1.62
CA ASP A 33 10.29 3.50 2.59
C ASP A 33 10.96 4.82 2.17
N SER A 34 12.14 4.75 1.55
CA SER A 34 12.83 5.93 1.01
C SER A 34 12.13 6.57 -0.20
N PHE A 35 11.25 5.83 -0.89
CA PHE A 35 10.46 6.36 -2.00
C PHE A 35 9.20 7.07 -1.52
N ILE A 36 8.73 6.75 -0.30
CA ILE A 36 7.49 7.28 0.23
C ILE A 36 7.64 8.77 0.55
N VAL A 37 6.70 9.56 0.06
CA VAL A 37 6.58 10.98 0.38
C VAL A 37 5.25 11.21 1.09
N HIS A 38 5.28 11.12 2.42
CA HIS A 38 4.08 11.31 3.27
C HIS A 38 3.38 12.65 3.06
N ASP A 39 4.12 13.71 2.70
CA ASP A 39 3.54 15.03 2.43
C ASP A 39 2.52 15.03 1.27
N ARG A 40 2.56 14.01 0.39
CA ARG A 40 1.55 13.85 -0.67
C ARG A 40 0.14 13.61 -0.10
N ASP A 41 0.02 13.14 1.15
CA ASP A 41 -1.27 13.03 1.84
C ASP A 41 -1.97 14.40 2.04
N MET A 42 -1.21 15.50 2.04
CA MET A 42 -1.76 16.85 2.14
C MET A 42 -2.30 17.40 0.81
N THR A 43 -2.05 16.69 -0.30
CA THR A 43 -2.53 17.09 -1.63
C THR A 43 -3.93 16.56 -1.95
N PHE A 44 -4.47 15.66 -1.12
CA PHE A 44 -5.83 15.14 -1.31
C PHE A 44 -6.87 16.22 -1.01
N SER A 45 -7.88 16.31 -1.88
CA SER A 45 -9.11 17.03 -1.55
C SER A 45 -9.90 16.26 -0.49
N TYR A 46 -10.75 16.97 0.27
CA TYR A 46 -11.61 16.36 1.28
C TYR A 46 -12.46 15.21 0.73
N ALA A 47 -12.98 15.35 -0.51
CA ALA A 47 -13.75 14.30 -1.16
C ALA A 47 -12.91 13.04 -1.45
N ALA A 48 -11.65 13.21 -1.84
CA ALA A 48 -10.74 12.09 -2.08
C ALA A 48 -10.36 11.38 -0.78
N VAL A 49 -10.09 12.12 0.29
CA VAL A 49 -9.83 11.55 1.62
C VAL A 49 -11.04 10.74 2.10
N LYS A 50 -12.26 11.27 1.95
CA LYS A 50 -13.49 10.55 2.33
C LYS A 50 -13.73 9.28 1.52
N GLN A 51 -13.33 9.25 0.25
CA GLN A 51 -13.38 8.02 -0.54
C GLN A 51 -12.33 7.00 -0.10
N LEU A 52 -11.11 7.44 0.20
CA LEU A 52 -10.04 6.60 0.75
C LEU A 52 -10.46 5.99 2.09
N GLU A 53 -10.89 6.82 3.03
CA GLU A 53 -11.40 6.40 4.34
C GLU A 53 -12.58 5.43 4.22
N GLY A 54 -13.55 5.71 3.35
CA GLY A 54 -14.76 4.91 3.27
C GLY A 54 -14.63 3.57 2.53
N LYS A 55 -13.65 3.42 1.63
CA LYS A 55 -13.61 2.27 0.71
C LYS A 55 -12.25 1.63 0.48
N TYR A 56 -11.13 2.32 0.78
CA TYR A 56 -9.81 1.85 0.36
C TYR A 56 -8.86 1.58 1.51
N LEU A 57 -8.88 2.40 2.56
CA LEU A 57 -8.01 2.17 3.70
C LEU A 57 -8.47 0.92 4.45
N VAL A 58 -7.52 0.04 4.75
CA VAL A 58 -7.71 -1.08 5.65
C VAL A 58 -8.21 -0.54 6.98
N GLN A 59 -9.43 -0.95 7.33
CA GLN A 59 -10.11 -0.47 8.53
C GLN A 59 -10.90 -1.60 9.20
N ASN A 60 -11.08 -1.46 10.50
CA ASN A 60 -12.05 -2.25 11.22
C ASN A 60 -13.44 -1.66 11.01
N ARG A 61 -14.33 -2.37 10.32
CA ARG A 61 -15.70 -1.91 10.07
C ARG A 61 -16.57 -1.86 11.33
N VAL A 62 -16.17 -2.53 12.41
CA VAL A 62 -16.90 -2.56 13.69
C VAL A 62 -16.43 -1.45 14.61
N THR A 63 -15.11 -1.25 14.76
CA THR A 63 -14.57 -0.22 15.66
C THR A 63 -14.33 1.13 14.96
N GLY A 64 -14.32 1.17 13.63
CA GLY A 64 -13.97 2.36 12.84
C GLY A 64 -12.48 2.70 12.87
N GLU A 65 -11.64 1.82 13.42
CA GLU A 65 -10.19 2.05 13.49
C GLU A 65 -9.56 1.90 12.10
N ILE A 66 -8.84 2.94 11.67
CA ILE A 66 -8.10 2.97 10.42
C ILE A 66 -6.68 2.50 10.70
N TYR A 67 -6.23 1.51 9.94
CA TYR A 67 -4.98 0.83 10.19
C TYR A 67 -3.82 1.40 9.38
N GLU A 68 -4.06 2.02 8.22
CA GLU A 68 -3.02 2.47 7.29
C GLU A 68 -3.21 3.91 6.77
N SER A 69 -2.16 4.45 6.14
CA SER A 69 -2.18 5.74 5.43
C SER A 69 -2.32 5.54 3.92
N ALA A 70 -2.74 6.57 3.19
CA ALA A 70 -2.88 6.48 1.74
C ALA A 70 -1.53 6.18 1.05
N GLN A 71 -0.42 6.72 1.55
CA GLN A 71 0.90 6.40 0.98
C GLN A 71 1.30 4.93 1.13
N PHE A 72 1.00 4.30 2.27
CA PHE A 72 1.25 2.87 2.45
C PHE A 72 0.41 2.03 1.50
N LEU A 73 -0.85 2.41 1.27
CA LEU A 73 -1.69 1.77 0.27
C LEU A 73 -1.08 1.86 -1.13
N TYR A 74 -0.60 3.04 -1.56
CA TYR A 74 -0.03 3.18 -2.91
C TYR A 74 1.24 2.36 -3.12
N ILE A 75 2.17 2.39 -2.16
CA ILE A 75 3.44 1.68 -2.28
C ILE A 75 3.25 0.16 -2.18
N LEU A 76 2.35 -0.31 -1.31
CA LEU A 76 2.09 -1.75 -1.16
C LEU A 76 1.35 -2.32 -2.37
N VAL A 77 0.39 -1.59 -2.94
CA VAL A 77 -0.23 -2.08 -4.18
C VAL A 77 0.78 -2.09 -5.33
N ALA A 78 1.71 -1.13 -5.39
CA ALA A 78 2.82 -1.18 -6.35
C ALA A 78 3.68 -2.43 -6.11
N ALA A 79 4.03 -2.72 -4.86
CA ALA A 79 4.81 -3.89 -4.48
C ALA A 79 4.10 -5.22 -4.86
N CYS A 80 2.79 -5.34 -4.61
CA CYS A 80 2.02 -6.53 -5.02
C CYS A 80 1.97 -6.70 -6.54
N LEU A 81 1.80 -5.61 -7.30
CA LEU A 81 1.69 -5.66 -8.77
C LEU A 81 2.98 -6.11 -9.45
N PHE A 82 4.12 -5.74 -8.88
CA PHE A 82 5.45 -6.01 -9.46
C PHE A 82 6.25 -7.05 -8.66
N SER A 83 5.63 -7.80 -7.74
CA SER A 83 6.34 -8.79 -6.92
C SER A 83 7.03 -9.88 -7.75
N ASN A 84 6.38 -10.31 -8.84
CA ASN A 84 6.86 -11.33 -9.77
C ASN A 84 7.91 -10.83 -10.79
N TYR A 85 8.31 -9.55 -10.73
CA TYR A 85 9.31 -9.01 -11.66
C TYR A 85 10.75 -9.34 -11.22
N PRO A 86 11.74 -9.33 -12.14
CA PRO A 86 13.14 -9.54 -11.79
C PRO A 86 13.62 -8.54 -10.73
N ARG A 87 14.34 -9.01 -9.71
CA ARG A 87 14.79 -8.19 -8.56
C ARG A 87 15.56 -6.93 -8.97
N GLU A 88 16.32 -7.01 -10.06
CA GLU A 88 17.11 -5.89 -10.61
C GLU A 88 16.24 -4.71 -11.06
N THR A 89 15.00 -4.96 -11.50
CA THR A 89 14.13 -3.94 -12.10
C THR A 89 12.84 -3.70 -11.31
N ARG A 90 12.42 -4.66 -10.46
CA ARG A 90 11.14 -4.58 -9.76
C ARG A 90 10.99 -3.31 -8.92
N LEU A 91 12.04 -2.91 -8.19
CA LEU A 91 11.97 -1.72 -7.33
C LEU A 91 11.90 -0.41 -8.14
N ASP A 92 12.50 -0.36 -9.33
CA ASP A 92 12.33 0.79 -10.24
C ASP A 92 10.87 0.91 -10.70
N TYR A 93 10.25 -0.21 -11.10
CA TYR A 93 8.84 -0.23 -11.47
C TYR A 93 7.92 0.14 -10.31
N VAL A 94 8.17 -0.40 -9.10
CA VAL A 94 7.44 -0.04 -7.88
C VAL A 94 7.52 1.47 -7.64
N LYS A 95 8.71 2.05 -7.69
CA LYS A 95 8.91 3.50 -7.50
C LYS A 95 8.17 4.32 -8.54
N ARG A 96 8.34 3.99 -9.83
CA ARG A 96 7.71 4.73 -10.94
C ARG A 96 6.20 4.65 -10.88
N PHE A 97 5.67 3.48 -10.54
CA PHE A 97 4.24 3.28 -10.37
C PHE A 97 3.72 4.06 -9.18
N TYR A 98 4.38 3.95 -8.02
CA TYR A 98 4.07 4.73 -6.82
C TYR A 98 4.05 6.24 -7.12
N ASP A 99 5.07 6.78 -7.79
CA ASP A 99 5.14 8.19 -8.17
C ASP A 99 3.97 8.59 -9.08
N ALA A 100 3.58 7.74 -10.04
CA ALA A 100 2.48 8.03 -10.96
C ALA A 100 1.10 8.03 -10.28
N VAL A 101 0.85 7.09 -9.35
CA VAL A 101 -0.45 6.98 -8.66
C VAL A 101 -0.59 7.97 -7.50
N SER A 102 0.47 8.20 -6.73
CA SER A 102 0.43 9.14 -5.59
C SER A 102 0.43 10.61 -6.02
N THR A 103 0.79 10.92 -7.28
CA THR A 103 0.65 12.26 -7.88
C THR A 103 -0.56 12.39 -8.80
N PHE A 104 -1.46 11.39 -8.80
CA PHE A 104 -2.69 11.35 -9.62
C PHE A 104 -2.50 11.48 -11.14
N LYS A 105 -1.28 11.26 -11.66
CA LYS A 105 -1.05 11.19 -13.11
C LYS A 105 -1.80 10.03 -13.74
N ILE A 106 -2.06 8.97 -12.96
CA ILE A 106 -2.88 7.84 -13.33
C ILE A 106 -4.04 7.74 -12.34
N SER A 107 -5.26 7.99 -12.83
CA SER A 107 -6.48 7.70 -12.08
C SER A 107 -6.80 6.21 -12.22
N ARG A 108 -6.51 5.42 -11.18
CA ARG A 108 -6.71 3.96 -11.23
C ARG A 108 -8.16 3.58 -10.95
N PRO A 109 -8.73 2.56 -11.63
CA PRO A 109 -9.99 1.98 -11.22
C PRO A 109 -9.86 1.23 -9.89
N LEU A 110 -10.95 1.29 -9.14
CA LEU A 110 -11.15 0.78 -7.78
C LEU A 110 -10.82 -0.70 -7.55
N SER A 111 -10.85 -1.49 -8.62
CA SER A 111 -10.86 -2.95 -8.58
C SER A 111 -9.52 -3.60 -8.24
N LEU A 112 -8.41 -2.85 -8.23
CA LEU A 112 -7.06 -3.38 -8.01
C LEU A 112 -6.53 -3.21 -6.57
N ILE A 113 -7.29 -2.58 -5.69
CA ILE A 113 -6.90 -2.36 -4.28
C ILE A 113 -6.91 -3.63 -3.41
N PRO A 114 -7.77 -4.66 -3.61
CA PRO A 114 -7.72 -5.85 -2.77
C PRO A 114 -6.48 -6.74 -2.99
N LEU A 115 -5.52 -6.33 -3.81
CA LEU A 115 -4.29 -7.09 -4.07
C LEU A 115 -3.33 -7.16 -2.88
N SER A 116 -3.45 -6.26 -1.90
CA SER A 116 -2.63 -6.28 -0.68
C SER A 116 -3.35 -6.91 0.52
N GLU A 117 -4.64 -7.21 0.38
CA GLU A 117 -5.45 -7.83 1.43
C GLU A 117 -5.68 -9.32 1.13
N PRO A 118 -5.68 -10.21 2.14
CA PRO A 118 -6.02 -11.60 1.92
C PRO A 118 -7.48 -11.71 1.46
N THR A 119 -7.78 -12.65 0.55
CA THR A 119 -9.12 -12.84 -0.06
C THR A 119 -10.23 -13.09 0.99
N SER A 120 -9.85 -13.45 2.23
CA SER A 120 -10.75 -13.64 3.38
C SER A 120 -11.09 -12.36 4.15
N ALA A 121 -10.33 -11.28 4.04
CA ALA A 121 -10.53 -10.04 4.80
C ALA A 121 -11.66 -9.15 4.25
N SER A 122 -12.17 -9.45 3.05
CA SER A 122 -13.27 -8.72 2.42
C SER A 122 -14.67 -9.16 2.88
N ARG A 123 -14.78 -9.87 4.01
CA ARG A 123 -16.05 -10.32 4.61
C ARG A 123 -16.23 -9.79 6.02
#